data_AF-A0A2N9ARH6-F1
#
_entry.id   AF-A0A2N9ARH6-F1
#
_cell.length_a   1.000
_cell.length_b   1.000
_cell.length_c   1.000
_cell.angle_alpha   90.00
_cell.angle_beta   90.00
_cell.angle_gamma   90.00
#
_symmetry.space_group_name_H-M   'P 1'
#
loop_
_entity.id
_entity.type
_entity.pdbx_description
1 polymer ?
#
loop_
_entity_poly.entity_id
_entity_poly.type
_entity_poly.pdbx_seq_one_letter_code
_entity_poly.pdbx_strand_id
1 'polypeptide(L)'
;MKTLASVLAGVVGVCVLTMGAANAAPYDPFGSDDDGYQEQSSRGGWPVYDPYATQRGSSARGYSQGYGEDEAAQAQVARIPREIVEYNSRYAPGTIVVSTAERRLYYVMPGGQAVRYGVGVGRPGFTWSGVNKITAKREWPGWTPPAAMIARRPDLPRYMAGGIENPLGARAMYIGKSEYRIHGSNEPDTIGQAVSSGCIRMTNEDVTDLYSRVKVGATVIVN
;
A
#
# COMPACT_ATOMS: atom_id res chain seq x y z
N MET A 1 73.44 -34.81 4.79
CA MET A 1 73.82 -33.52 5.44
C MET A 1 73.89 -32.45 4.37
N LYS A 2 72.96 -31.49 4.41
CA LYS A 2 73.07 -30.08 3.97
C LYS A 2 71.66 -29.53 3.76
N THR A 3 71.33 -28.62 4.67
CA THR A 3 70.13 -27.81 4.84
C THR A 3 69.91 -26.81 3.71
N LEU A 4 68.67 -26.68 3.23
CA LEU A 4 68.14 -25.44 2.66
C LEU A 4 66.67 -25.30 3.07
N ALA A 5 66.42 -24.44 4.06
CA ALA A 5 65.10 -23.99 4.43
C ALA A 5 64.77 -22.74 3.59
N SER A 6 63.78 -22.85 2.73
CA SER A 6 63.24 -21.71 1.98
C SER A 6 62.32 -20.89 2.89
N VAL A 7 62.68 -19.63 3.10
CA VAL A 7 61.84 -18.63 3.75
C VAL A 7 60.83 -18.12 2.72
N LEU A 8 59.55 -18.47 2.87
CA LEU A 8 58.45 -17.81 2.18
C LEU A 8 58.02 -16.60 3.00
N ALA A 9 58.41 -15.41 2.54
CA ALA A 9 57.85 -14.16 3.02
C ALA A 9 56.42 -14.00 2.48
N GLY A 10 55.42 -14.21 3.34
CA GLY A 10 54.03 -13.86 3.06
C GLY A 10 53.84 -12.35 3.12
N VAL A 11 53.62 -11.72 1.97
CA VAL A 11 53.12 -10.34 1.90
C VAL A 11 51.62 -10.39 2.16
N VAL A 12 51.20 -10.08 3.39
CA VAL A 12 49.79 -9.80 3.70
C VAL A 12 49.48 -8.41 3.16
N GLY A 13 48.85 -8.35 1.99
CA GLY A 13 48.24 -7.15 1.47
C GLY A 13 47.06 -6.76 2.37
N VAL A 14 47.27 -5.79 3.26
CA VAL A 14 46.18 -5.15 4.01
C VAL A 14 45.46 -4.19 3.05
N CYS A 15 44.44 -4.69 2.36
CA CYS A 15 43.44 -3.82 1.73
C CYS A 15 42.58 -3.21 2.83
N VAL A 16 42.97 -2.04 3.34
CA VAL A 16 42.07 -1.20 4.14
C VAL A 16 41.05 -0.59 3.19
N LEU A 17 39.94 -1.30 2.96
CA LEU A 17 38.73 -0.71 2.42
C LEU A 17 38.10 0.12 3.54
N THR A 18 38.36 1.42 3.54
CA THR A 18 37.55 2.37 4.30
C THR A 18 36.15 2.38 3.69
N MET A 19 35.26 1.54 4.24
CA MET A 19 33.83 1.67 4.00
C MET A 19 33.38 2.99 4.64
N GLY A 20 33.38 4.06 3.85
CA GLY A 20 32.65 5.26 4.21
C GLY A 20 31.19 4.85 4.45
N ALA A 21 30.65 5.15 5.62
CA ALA A 21 29.24 5.00 5.88
C ALA A 21 28.50 5.88 4.87
N ALA A 22 27.89 5.26 3.86
CA ALA A 22 26.89 5.93 3.04
C ALA A 22 25.73 6.27 3.97
N ASN A 23 25.71 7.51 4.46
CA ASN A 23 24.54 8.08 5.10
C ASN A 23 23.46 8.19 4.03
N ALA A 24 22.70 7.11 3.83
CA ALA A 24 21.44 7.19 3.11
C ALA A 24 20.54 8.09 3.95
N ALA A 25 20.22 9.27 3.42
CA ALA A 25 19.19 10.11 3.99
C ALA A 25 17.91 9.28 4.15
N PRO A 26 17.13 9.44 5.24
CA PRO A 26 15.86 8.76 5.37
C PRO A 26 14.99 9.14 4.17
N TYR A 27 14.62 8.13 3.37
CA TYR A 27 13.69 8.30 2.26
C TYR A 27 12.37 8.86 2.82
N ASP A 28 12.11 10.12 2.51
CA ASP A 28 10.86 10.82 2.81
C ASP A 28 9.99 10.82 1.56
N PRO A 29 9.05 9.87 1.40
CA PRO A 29 8.13 9.85 0.26
C PRO A 29 7.12 11.00 0.29
N PHE A 30 7.16 11.85 1.31
CA PHE A 30 6.32 13.03 1.46
C PHE A 30 7.14 14.33 1.46
N GLY A 31 8.41 14.24 1.06
CA GLY A 31 9.35 15.35 0.95
C GLY A 31 8.78 16.52 0.15
N SER A 32 8.99 17.71 0.69
CA SER A 32 8.55 19.01 0.20
C SER A 32 9.40 19.48 -0.99
N ASP A 33 9.43 18.71 -2.07
CA ASP A 33 9.91 19.23 -3.33
C ASP A 33 8.74 19.96 -4.01
N ASP A 34 8.86 21.28 -4.06
CA ASP A 34 8.06 22.19 -4.86
C ASP A 34 8.43 21.98 -6.34
N ASP A 35 8.05 20.83 -6.92
CA ASP A 35 8.06 20.65 -8.36
C ASP A 35 6.79 21.29 -8.94
N GLY A 36 6.89 22.61 -9.14
CA GLY A 36 5.86 23.46 -9.70
C GLY A 36 5.15 22.85 -10.91
N TYR A 37 3.95 22.30 -10.66
CA TYR A 37 2.99 21.97 -11.69
C TYR A 37 2.48 23.29 -12.30
N GLN A 38 3.14 23.74 -13.36
CA GLN A 38 2.55 24.71 -14.28
C GLN A 38 1.34 24.06 -14.94
N GLU A 39 0.18 24.57 -14.59
CA GLU A 39 -1.13 24.19 -15.10
C GLU A 39 -1.22 24.50 -16.61
N GLN A 40 -0.87 23.53 -17.45
CA GLN A 40 -1.08 23.65 -18.89
C GLN A 40 -2.53 23.25 -19.22
N SER A 41 -3.41 24.25 -19.17
CA SER A 41 -4.81 24.16 -19.57
C SER A 41 -4.93 23.61 -21.00
N SER A 42 -5.28 22.33 -21.12
CA SER A 42 -5.63 21.70 -22.40
C SER A 42 -6.88 20.86 -22.23
N ARG A 43 -7.93 21.27 -22.94
CA ARG A 43 -9.28 20.69 -22.99
C ARG A 43 -9.22 19.16 -23.16
N GLY A 44 -9.58 18.42 -22.11
CA GLY A 44 -9.67 16.94 -22.14
C GLY A 44 -9.30 16.24 -20.83
N GLY A 45 -9.39 16.91 -19.67
CA GLY A 45 -8.97 16.35 -18.38
C GLY A 45 -9.95 15.30 -17.83
N TRP A 46 -9.43 14.13 -17.49
CA TRP A 46 -10.11 13.18 -16.60
C TRP A 46 -10.43 13.88 -15.27
N PRO A 47 -11.62 13.67 -14.70
CA PRO A 47 -11.95 14.29 -13.41
C PRO A 47 -10.93 13.84 -12.37
N VAL A 48 -10.31 14.80 -11.69
CA VAL A 48 -9.47 14.54 -10.51
C VAL A 48 -10.40 13.94 -9.46
N TYR A 49 -10.36 12.61 -9.31
CA TYR A 49 -11.14 11.91 -8.30
C TYR A 49 -10.66 12.35 -6.92
N ASP A 50 -11.54 13.06 -6.22
CA ASP A 50 -11.36 13.47 -4.85
C ASP A 50 -12.23 12.57 -3.95
N PRO A 51 -11.65 11.54 -3.30
CA PRO A 51 -12.40 10.63 -2.44
C PRO A 51 -12.97 11.31 -1.19
N TYR A 52 -12.58 12.54 -0.88
CA TYR A 52 -13.03 13.25 0.32
C TYR A 52 -13.89 14.48 0.00
N ALA A 53 -14.39 14.64 -1.23
CA ALA A 53 -15.17 15.81 -1.63
C ALA A 53 -16.65 15.78 -1.17
N THR A 54 -17.16 14.65 -0.68
CA THR A 54 -18.58 14.48 -0.33
C THR A 54 -18.88 14.77 1.13
N GLN A 55 -18.67 16.02 1.56
CA GLN A 55 -19.26 16.50 2.82
C GLN A 55 -19.55 18.00 2.78
N ARG A 56 -20.36 18.42 1.81
CA ARG A 56 -21.10 19.69 1.89
C ARG A 56 -22.58 19.50 1.60
N GLY A 57 -23.37 19.59 2.66
CA GLY A 57 -24.76 20.03 2.60
C GLY A 57 -25.82 18.93 2.47
N SER A 58 -26.33 18.44 3.60
CA SER A 58 -27.73 17.99 3.66
C SER A 58 -28.29 18.19 5.07
N SER A 59 -28.86 19.37 5.29
CA SER A 59 -29.92 19.55 6.28
C SER A 59 -31.11 18.66 5.92
N ALA A 60 -31.70 18.03 6.93
CA ALA A 60 -32.86 17.16 6.85
C ALA A 60 -33.99 17.64 5.91
N ARG A 61 -34.50 16.74 5.05
CA ARG A 61 -35.89 16.71 4.57
C ARG A 61 -36.18 15.45 3.72
N GLY A 62 -37.14 14.65 4.22
CA GLY A 62 -38.14 13.93 3.42
C GLY A 62 -37.69 12.76 2.53
N TYR A 63 -37.82 11.53 3.04
CA TYR A 63 -38.11 10.37 2.20
C TYR A 63 -39.59 10.43 1.77
N SER A 64 -39.87 10.75 0.51
CA SER A 64 -41.11 10.34 -0.15
C SER A 64 -41.00 10.47 -1.69
N GLN A 65 -41.29 9.34 -2.35
CA GLN A 65 -41.82 9.18 -3.71
C GLN A 65 -41.12 9.82 -4.92
N GLY A 66 -40.74 8.95 -5.86
CA GLY A 66 -40.54 9.30 -7.27
C GLY A 66 -39.65 8.30 -8.00
N TYR A 67 -40.17 7.10 -8.30
CA TYR A 67 -39.55 6.23 -9.30
C TYR A 67 -39.88 6.79 -10.68
N GLY A 68 -38.86 7.28 -11.38
CA GLY A 68 -38.91 7.76 -12.75
C GLY A 68 -37.56 7.47 -13.41
N GLU A 69 -37.47 6.26 -13.96
CA GLU A 69 -36.82 5.91 -15.23
C GLU A 69 -35.68 6.83 -15.69
N ASP A 70 -34.45 6.41 -15.36
CA ASP A 70 -33.26 6.46 -16.21
C ASP A 70 -32.10 5.81 -15.43
N GLU A 71 -32.26 4.53 -15.10
CA GLU A 71 -31.15 3.67 -14.66
C GLU A 71 -30.25 3.38 -15.87
N ALA A 72 -29.44 4.36 -16.25
CA ALA A 72 -28.14 4.05 -16.80
C ALA A 72 -27.38 3.33 -15.69
N ALA A 73 -27.53 2.00 -15.67
CA ALA A 73 -26.85 1.08 -14.77
C ALA A 73 -25.39 1.52 -14.65
N GLN A 74 -25.07 2.19 -13.53
CA GLN A 74 -23.70 2.36 -13.13
C GLN A 74 -23.20 0.93 -12.99
N ALA A 75 -22.40 0.49 -13.96
CA ALA A 75 -21.84 -0.84 -13.96
C ALA A 75 -21.21 -1.05 -12.59
N GLN A 76 -21.87 -1.83 -11.72
CA GLN A 76 -21.34 -2.20 -10.43
C GLN A 76 -19.97 -2.79 -10.75
N VAL A 77 -18.90 -2.10 -10.34
CA VAL A 77 -17.52 -2.53 -10.64
C VAL A 77 -17.41 -3.92 -10.05
N ALA A 78 -17.39 -4.93 -10.93
CA ALA A 78 -17.46 -6.32 -10.50
C ALA A 78 -16.29 -6.58 -9.55
N ARG A 79 -16.62 -7.01 -8.33
CA ARG A 79 -15.60 -7.25 -7.30
C ARG A 79 -14.55 -8.22 -7.85
N ILE A 80 -13.28 -7.82 -7.76
CA ILE A 80 -12.16 -8.69 -8.12
C ILE A 80 -12.15 -9.88 -7.14
N PRO A 81 -12.36 -11.13 -7.60
CA PRO A 81 -12.52 -12.26 -6.70
C PRO A 81 -11.20 -12.64 -6.01
N ARG A 82 -11.35 -13.13 -4.77
CA ARG A 82 -10.32 -13.85 -4.02
C ARG A 82 -10.28 -15.30 -4.50
N GLU A 83 -9.08 -15.80 -4.80
CA GLU A 83 -8.89 -17.13 -5.36
C GLU A 83 -7.65 -17.79 -4.77
N ILE A 84 -7.65 -19.13 -4.70
CA ILE A 84 -6.42 -19.89 -4.51
C ILE A 84 -5.87 -20.20 -5.90
N VAL A 85 -4.60 -19.88 -6.12
CA VAL A 85 -3.93 -20.09 -7.41
C VAL A 85 -2.63 -20.85 -7.21
N GLU A 86 -2.24 -21.60 -8.24
CA GLU A 86 -0.87 -22.09 -8.38
C GLU A 86 0.09 -20.88 -8.41
N TYR A 87 1.13 -20.94 -7.60
CA TYR A 87 2.05 -19.84 -7.36
C TYR A 87 3.46 -20.37 -7.09
N ASN A 88 4.13 -20.74 -8.18
CA ASN A 88 5.52 -21.20 -8.19
C ASN A 88 6.49 -20.03 -7.99
N SER A 89 6.50 -19.47 -6.78
CA SER A 89 7.42 -18.40 -6.40
C SER A 89 8.60 -18.93 -5.58
N ARG A 90 9.70 -18.16 -5.58
CA ARG A 90 10.87 -18.41 -4.72
C ARG A 90 10.64 -18.02 -3.26
N TYR A 91 9.47 -17.47 -2.92
CA TYR A 91 9.21 -16.90 -1.61
C TYR A 91 8.67 -17.96 -0.65
N ALA A 92 9.05 -17.85 0.62
CA ALA A 92 8.60 -18.79 1.64
C ALA A 92 7.11 -18.58 1.99
N PRO A 93 6.38 -19.63 2.38
CA PRO A 93 5.02 -19.51 2.91
C PRO A 93 4.91 -18.48 4.03
N GLY A 94 3.82 -17.72 4.03
CA GLY A 94 3.59 -16.59 4.93
C GLY A 94 4.11 -15.24 4.40
N THR A 95 4.78 -15.21 3.25
CA THR A 95 5.17 -13.97 2.57
C THR A 95 3.98 -13.31 1.89
N ILE A 96 3.92 -11.99 1.93
CA ILE A 96 2.99 -11.17 1.16
C ILE A 96 3.76 -10.59 -0.03
N VAL A 97 3.23 -10.79 -1.24
CA VAL A 97 3.78 -10.20 -2.48
C VAL A 97 2.70 -9.34 -3.12
N VAL A 98 3.00 -8.07 -3.41
CA VAL A 98 2.07 -7.12 -4.01
C VAL A 98 2.58 -6.73 -5.39
N SER A 99 1.89 -7.18 -6.43
CA SER A 99 2.12 -6.76 -7.81
C SER A 99 1.30 -5.52 -8.08
N THR A 100 1.97 -4.37 -8.13
CA THR A 100 1.31 -3.08 -8.40
C THR A 100 0.77 -3.00 -9.82
N ALA A 101 1.48 -3.61 -10.78
CA ALA A 101 1.07 -3.70 -12.17
C ALA A 101 -0.21 -4.53 -12.35
N GLU A 102 -0.31 -5.67 -11.68
CA GLU A 102 -1.51 -6.51 -11.73
C GLU A 102 -2.63 -6.03 -10.81
N ARG A 103 -2.31 -5.13 -9.87
CA ARG A 103 -3.20 -4.73 -8.77
C ARG A 103 -3.67 -5.95 -7.98
N ARG A 104 -2.73 -6.85 -7.71
CA ARG A 104 -2.94 -8.10 -6.98
C ARG A 104 -2.01 -8.21 -5.79
N LEU A 105 -2.54 -8.76 -4.71
CA LEU A 105 -1.77 -9.22 -3.56
C LEU A 105 -1.83 -10.73 -3.49
N TYR A 106 -0.68 -11.36 -3.25
CA TYR A 106 -0.50 -12.79 -3.10
C TYR A 106 -0.02 -13.08 -1.69
N TYR A 107 -0.77 -13.89 -0.94
CA TYR A 107 -0.30 -14.49 0.30
C TYR A 107 0.21 -15.89 0.01
N VAL A 108 1.52 -16.08 0.10
CA VAL A 108 2.19 -17.34 -0.27
C VAL A 108 1.82 -18.43 0.72
N MET A 109 1.33 -19.55 0.21
CA MET A 109 0.96 -20.75 0.95
C MET A 109 1.97 -21.88 0.71
N PRO A 110 2.00 -22.91 1.58
CA PRO A 110 2.69 -24.16 1.28
C PRO A 110 2.14 -24.83 0.01
N GLY A 111 2.90 -25.79 -0.55
CA GLY A 111 2.44 -26.59 -1.68
C GLY A 111 2.47 -25.86 -3.04
N GLY A 112 3.21 -24.76 -3.15
CA GLY A 112 3.33 -24.02 -4.41
C GLY A 112 2.08 -23.20 -4.75
N GLN A 113 1.32 -22.77 -3.75
CA GLN A 113 0.06 -22.03 -3.94
C GLN A 113 0.12 -20.63 -3.30
N ALA A 114 -0.82 -19.77 -3.67
CA ALA A 114 -1.06 -18.51 -2.98
C ALA A 114 -2.55 -18.19 -2.95
N VAL A 115 -2.98 -17.46 -1.91
CA VAL A 115 -4.26 -16.75 -1.96
C VAL A 115 -4.03 -15.43 -2.70
N ARG A 116 -4.76 -15.23 -3.79
CA ARG A 116 -4.72 -14.05 -4.65
C ARG A 116 -5.90 -13.13 -4.32
N TYR A 117 -5.64 -11.87 -4.03
CA TYR A 117 -6.62 -10.84 -3.72
C TYR A 117 -6.53 -9.69 -4.72
N GLY A 118 -7.66 -9.01 -4.98
CA GLY A 118 -7.66 -7.71 -5.64
C GLY A 118 -7.25 -6.61 -4.66
N VAL A 119 -6.45 -5.64 -5.12
CA VAL A 119 -6.02 -4.50 -4.31
C VAL A 119 -6.16 -3.17 -5.04
N GLY A 120 -6.40 -2.09 -4.30
CA GLY A 120 -6.12 -0.74 -4.75
C GLY A 120 -4.68 -0.36 -4.38
N VAL A 121 -3.99 0.35 -5.27
CA VAL A 121 -2.57 0.70 -5.09
C VAL A 121 -2.35 2.21 -5.16
N GLY A 122 -1.11 2.65 -4.92
CA GLY A 122 -0.71 4.05 -5.09
C GLY A 122 -0.97 4.55 -6.50
N ARG A 123 -1.50 5.77 -6.64
CA ARG A 123 -1.49 6.47 -7.92
C ARG A 123 -0.04 6.77 -8.36
N PRO A 124 0.22 7.07 -9.65
CA PRO A 124 1.55 7.48 -10.09
C PRO A 124 2.13 8.59 -9.20
N GLY A 125 3.41 8.48 -8.85
CA GLY A 125 4.08 9.36 -7.88
C GLY A 125 3.86 9.00 -6.39
N PHE A 126 3.01 8.00 -6.10
CA PHE A 126 2.78 7.48 -4.74
C PHE A 126 3.06 5.97 -4.64
N THR A 127 3.63 5.37 -5.68
CA THR A 127 4.04 3.96 -5.68
C THR A 127 5.40 3.79 -5.00
N TRP A 128 5.61 2.63 -4.39
CA TRP A 128 6.89 2.24 -3.81
C TRP A 128 7.15 0.77 -4.12
N SER A 129 8.42 0.37 -4.10
CA SER A 129 8.83 -1.01 -4.31
C SER A 129 9.90 -1.40 -3.29
N GLY A 130 10.08 -2.71 -3.09
CA GLY A 130 11.11 -3.25 -2.21
C GLY A 130 10.56 -4.23 -1.17
N VAL A 131 11.38 -4.49 -0.16
CA VAL A 131 11.13 -5.51 0.87
C VAL A 131 10.97 -4.87 2.23
N ASN A 132 9.92 -5.26 2.95
CA ASN A 132 9.62 -4.77 4.29
C ASN A 132 8.96 -5.87 5.13
N LYS A 133 8.47 -5.52 6.32
CA LYS A 133 7.79 -6.46 7.23
C LYS A 133 6.52 -5.87 7.82
N ILE A 134 5.57 -6.73 8.14
CA ILE A 134 4.45 -6.35 8.99
C ILE A 134 4.94 -6.14 10.42
N THR A 135 4.80 -4.92 10.94
CA THR A 135 5.26 -4.54 12.29
C THR A 135 4.14 -4.50 13.31
N ALA A 136 2.91 -4.22 12.86
CA ALA A 136 1.74 -4.20 13.72
C ALA A 136 0.47 -4.58 12.97
N LYS A 137 -0.56 -4.93 13.74
CA LYS A 137 -1.88 -5.34 13.27
C LYS A 137 -2.94 -4.72 14.18
N ARG A 138 -4.00 -4.14 13.61
CA ARG A 138 -5.11 -3.55 14.37
C ARG A 138 -6.46 -3.90 13.73
N GLU A 139 -7.44 -4.16 14.58
CA GLU A 139 -8.84 -4.22 14.21
C GLU A 139 -9.47 -2.85 14.42
N TRP A 140 -10.34 -2.43 13.49
CA TRP A 140 -10.97 -1.11 13.49
C TRP A 140 -9.99 0.02 13.89
N PRO A 141 -8.89 0.19 13.13
CA PRO A 141 -7.86 1.16 13.47
C PRO A 141 -8.43 2.59 13.46
N GLY A 142 -7.95 3.43 14.38
CA GLY A 142 -8.08 4.87 14.22
C GLY A 142 -7.23 5.38 13.05
N TRP A 143 -7.63 6.51 12.47
CA TRP A 143 -6.93 7.13 11.35
C TRP A 143 -6.57 8.58 11.67
N THR A 144 -5.31 8.91 11.43
CA THR A 144 -4.80 10.29 11.40
C THR A 144 -4.28 10.52 9.98
N PRO A 145 -4.81 11.49 9.23
CA PRO A 145 -4.32 11.75 7.88
C PRO A 145 -2.83 12.18 7.92
N PRO A 146 -2.00 11.72 6.97
CA PRO A 146 -0.61 12.17 6.88
C PRO A 146 -0.52 13.70 6.74
N ALA A 147 0.54 14.32 7.27
CA ALA A 147 0.70 15.78 7.24
C ALA A 147 0.63 16.37 5.82
N ALA A 148 1.26 15.71 4.84
CA ALA A 148 1.18 16.10 3.43
C ALA A 148 -0.25 16.03 2.86
N MET A 149 -1.08 15.11 3.36
CA MET A 149 -2.49 15.04 2.98
C MET A 149 -3.27 16.21 3.57
N ILE A 150 -3.06 16.55 4.85
CA ILE A 150 -3.65 17.73 5.49
C ILE A 150 -3.23 19.03 4.79
N ALA A 151 -1.97 19.15 4.36
CA ALA A 151 -1.51 20.34 3.65
C ALA A 151 -2.29 20.57 2.34
N ARG A 152 -2.60 19.50 1.61
CA ARG A 152 -3.42 19.56 0.39
C ARG A 152 -4.92 19.68 0.66
N ARG A 153 -5.38 19.11 1.78
CA ARG A 153 -6.79 19.04 2.18
C ARG A 153 -6.97 19.44 3.65
N PRO A 154 -6.94 20.75 3.93
CA PRO A 154 -7.02 21.26 5.30
C PRO A 154 -8.37 20.99 5.98
N ASP A 155 -9.40 20.66 5.19
CA ASP A 155 -10.75 20.33 5.60
C ASP A 155 -10.90 18.92 6.20
N LEU A 156 -9.91 18.05 6.02
CA LEU A 156 -9.95 16.70 6.59
C LEU A 156 -9.92 16.72 8.12
N PRO A 157 -10.62 15.77 8.78
CA PRO A 157 -10.54 15.61 10.22
C PRO A 157 -9.11 15.29 10.66
N ARG A 158 -8.65 15.83 11.78
CA ARG A 158 -7.32 15.53 12.33
C ARG A 158 -7.21 14.12 12.90
N TYR A 159 -8.35 13.51 13.20
CA TYR A 159 -8.45 12.15 13.68
C TYR A 159 -9.85 11.60 13.39
N MET A 160 -9.91 10.32 13.03
CA MET A 160 -11.14 9.54 12.97
C MET A 160 -10.95 8.28 13.81
N ALA A 161 -11.90 7.99 14.70
CA ALA A 161 -11.96 6.72 15.42
C ALA A 161 -12.23 5.56 14.44
N GLY A 162 -11.95 4.33 14.86
CA GLY A 162 -12.30 3.14 14.08
C GLY A 162 -13.82 3.03 13.89
N GLY A 163 -14.26 2.62 12.70
CA GLY A 163 -15.67 2.47 12.35
C GLY A 163 -15.87 2.34 10.85
N ILE A 164 -17.13 2.16 10.42
CA ILE A 164 -17.47 1.94 9.01
C ILE A 164 -17.10 3.12 8.10
N GLU A 165 -17.16 4.34 8.63
CA GLU A 165 -16.76 5.57 7.92
C GLU A 165 -15.24 5.79 7.87
N ASN A 166 -14.45 4.99 8.60
CA ASN A 166 -13.01 5.17 8.66
C ASN A 166 -12.36 4.68 7.34
N PRO A 167 -11.49 5.47 6.69
CA PRO A 167 -10.89 5.09 5.41
C PRO A 167 -9.92 3.91 5.49
N LEU A 168 -9.48 3.52 6.70
CA LEU A 168 -8.69 2.32 6.92
C LEU A 168 -9.53 1.04 6.99
N GLY A 169 -10.86 1.17 7.09
CA GLY A 169 -11.80 0.05 7.12
C GLY A 169 -11.63 -0.88 8.32
N ALA A 170 -11.99 -2.15 8.12
CA ALA A 170 -12.13 -3.12 9.20
C ALA A 170 -10.80 -3.57 9.84
N ARG A 171 -9.70 -3.59 9.09
CA ARG A 171 -8.38 -4.08 9.53
C ARG A 171 -7.27 -3.25 8.91
N ALA A 172 -6.17 -3.09 9.64
CA ALA A 172 -4.90 -2.59 9.10
C ALA A 172 -3.71 -3.40 9.57
N MET A 173 -2.75 -3.59 8.66
CA MET A 173 -1.44 -4.19 8.89
C MET A 173 -0.37 -3.16 8.49
N TYR A 174 0.48 -2.81 9.44
CA TYR A 174 1.43 -1.70 9.33
C TYR A 174 2.76 -2.22 8.78
N ILE A 175 3.34 -1.48 7.85
CA ILE A 175 4.54 -1.91 7.11
C ILE A 175 5.76 -1.13 7.60
N GLY A 176 6.71 -1.84 8.21
CA GLY A 176 7.96 -1.26 8.69
C GLY A 176 7.76 -0.14 9.69
N LYS A 177 8.58 0.91 9.54
CA LYS A 177 8.45 2.21 10.23
C LYS A 177 7.85 3.28 9.31
N SER A 178 7.19 2.86 8.23
CA SER A 178 6.62 3.77 7.23
C SER A 178 5.18 4.16 7.56
N GLU A 179 4.63 5.11 6.80
CA GLU A 179 3.21 5.42 6.81
C GLU A 179 2.36 4.42 6.00
N TYR A 180 3.00 3.47 5.29
CA TYR A 180 2.31 2.51 4.45
C TYR A 180 1.67 1.37 5.24
N ARG A 181 0.51 0.96 4.77
CA ARG A 181 -0.35 -0.05 5.40
C ARG A 181 -0.98 -0.92 4.32
N ILE A 182 -1.24 -2.18 4.64
CA ILE A 182 -2.28 -2.96 3.97
C ILE A 182 -3.54 -2.81 4.82
N HIS A 183 -4.62 -2.27 4.25
CA HIS A 183 -5.83 -1.96 5.02
C HIS A 183 -7.11 -2.19 4.22
N GLY A 184 -8.25 -2.17 4.94
CA GLY A 184 -9.58 -2.23 4.34
C GLY A 184 -9.95 -0.95 3.60
N SER A 185 -11.24 -0.75 3.36
CA SER A 185 -11.72 0.44 2.65
C SER A 185 -13.17 0.68 3.03
N ASN A 186 -13.55 1.94 3.25
CA ASN A 186 -14.96 2.37 3.27
C ASN A 186 -15.51 2.61 1.85
N GLU A 187 -14.64 2.56 0.83
CA GLU A 187 -14.96 2.73 -0.59
C GLU A 187 -14.55 1.47 -1.36
N PRO A 188 -15.33 0.38 -1.30
CA PRO A 188 -14.95 -0.89 -1.93
C PRO A 188 -14.85 -0.80 -3.46
N ASP A 189 -15.53 0.15 -4.10
CA ASP A 189 -15.53 0.29 -5.56
C ASP A 189 -14.20 0.83 -6.11
N THR A 190 -13.31 1.31 -5.24
CA THR A 190 -11.95 1.77 -5.60
C THR A 190 -10.93 0.63 -5.67
N ILE A 191 -11.31 -0.58 -5.28
CA ILE A 191 -10.42 -1.76 -5.32
C ILE A 191 -10.20 -2.18 -6.77
N GLY A 192 -8.93 -2.43 -7.13
CA GLY A 192 -8.52 -2.65 -8.51
C GLY A 192 -8.13 -1.38 -9.25
N GLN A 193 -8.06 -0.23 -8.57
CA GLN A 193 -7.64 1.06 -9.14
C GLN A 193 -6.34 1.58 -8.49
N ALA A 194 -5.68 2.54 -9.15
CA ALA A 194 -4.47 3.19 -8.67
C ALA A 194 -4.79 4.60 -8.16
N VAL A 195 -5.48 4.69 -7.00
CA VAL A 195 -6.04 5.95 -6.47
C VAL A 195 -5.52 6.33 -5.09
N SER A 196 -4.77 5.45 -4.42
CA SER A 196 -4.32 5.72 -3.05
C SER A 196 -3.07 6.63 -3.01
N SER A 197 -2.75 7.12 -1.82
CA SER A 197 -1.47 7.80 -1.52
C SER A 197 -0.35 6.84 -1.14
N GLY A 198 -0.39 5.58 -1.61
CA GLY A 198 0.69 4.59 -1.50
C GLY A 198 0.44 3.43 -0.53
N CYS A 199 -0.66 3.45 0.22
CA CYS A 199 -1.13 2.27 0.95
C CYS A 199 -1.73 1.22 -0.01
N ILE A 200 -1.79 -0.03 0.45
CA ILE A 200 -2.45 -1.12 -0.28
C ILE A 200 -3.86 -1.28 0.28
N ARG A 201 -4.87 -0.93 -0.52
CA ARG A 201 -6.28 -0.98 -0.14
C ARG A 201 -6.89 -2.32 -0.53
N MET A 202 -7.76 -2.85 0.31
CA MET A 202 -8.49 -4.10 0.10
C MET A 202 -9.96 -3.90 0.46
N THR A 203 -10.83 -4.80 -0.01
CA THR A 203 -12.19 -4.88 0.55
C THR A 203 -12.11 -5.26 2.04
N ASN A 204 -13.12 -4.89 2.82
CA ASN A 204 -13.15 -5.25 4.25
C ASN A 204 -13.19 -6.77 4.48
N GLU A 205 -13.82 -7.53 3.59
CA GLU A 205 -13.82 -8.99 3.65
C GLU A 205 -12.42 -9.56 3.38
N ASP A 206 -11.76 -9.11 2.31
CA ASP A 206 -10.46 -9.63 1.90
C ASP A 206 -9.35 -9.26 2.89
N VAL A 207 -9.36 -8.04 3.42
CA VAL A 207 -8.38 -7.66 4.45
C VAL A 207 -8.60 -8.45 5.74
N THR A 208 -9.85 -8.80 6.08
CA THR A 208 -10.15 -9.59 7.28
C THR A 208 -9.63 -11.01 7.14
N ASP A 209 -9.83 -11.63 5.96
CA ASP A 209 -9.26 -12.93 5.64
C ASP A 209 -7.72 -12.90 5.69
N LEU A 210 -7.08 -11.96 4.99
CA LEU A 210 -5.62 -11.81 5.01
C LEU A 210 -5.09 -11.56 6.43
N TYR A 211 -5.77 -10.70 7.19
CA TYR A 211 -5.41 -10.39 8.58
C TYR A 211 -5.43 -11.64 9.45
N SER A 212 -6.37 -12.56 9.27
CA SER A 212 -6.41 -13.82 10.03
C SER A 212 -5.20 -14.73 9.77
N ARG A 213 -4.62 -14.66 8.57
CA ARG A 213 -3.52 -15.53 8.09
C ARG A 213 -2.14 -14.97 8.42
N VAL A 214 -2.00 -13.65 8.34
CA VAL A 214 -0.71 -12.95 8.43
C VAL A 214 -0.26 -12.79 9.87
N LYS A 215 1.01 -13.10 10.14
CA LYS A 215 1.67 -12.87 11.43
C LYS A 215 2.43 -11.54 11.41
N VAL A 216 2.56 -10.90 12.57
CA VAL A 216 3.56 -9.84 12.75
C VAL A 216 4.94 -10.44 12.48
N GLY A 217 5.78 -9.72 11.74
CA GLY A 217 7.08 -10.16 11.23
C GLY A 217 7.03 -10.77 9.83
N ALA A 218 5.85 -11.01 9.25
CA ALA A 218 5.71 -11.48 7.87
C ALA A 218 6.39 -10.53 6.88
N THR A 219 7.11 -11.09 5.91
CA THR A 219 7.76 -10.35 4.84
C THR A 219 6.71 -9.79 3.88
N VAL A 220 6.87 -8.53 3.49
CA VAL A 220 6.10 -7.86 2.45
C VAL A 220 7.04 -7.49 1.32
N ILE A 221 6.68 -7.85 0.10
CA ILE A 221 7.43 -7.52 -1.11
C ILE A 221 6.50 -6.77 -2.03
N VAL A 222 6.92 -5.60 -2.52
CA VAL A 222 6.14 -4.81 -3.49
C VAL A 222 6.95 -4.66 -4.76
N ASN A 223 6.34 -5.01 -5.89
CA ASN A 223 6.92 -4.96 -7.23
C ASN A 223 6.04 -4.22 -8.25
#